data_AF-D4AVG6-F1
#
_entry.id   AF-D4AVG6-F1
#
_cell.length_a   1.000
_cell.length_b   1.000
_cell.length_c   1.000
_cell.angle_alpha   90.00
_cell.angle_beta   90.00
_cell.angle_gamma   90.00
#
_symmetry.space_group_name_H-M   'P 1'
#
loop_
_entity.id
_entity.type
_entity.pdbx_description
1 polymer ?
#
loop_
_entity_poly.entity_id
_entity_poly.type
_entity_poly.pdbx_seq_one_letter_code
_entity_poly.pdbx_strand_id
1 'polypeptide(L)'
;MFWPGKTDIQAQVRQPCRPVHLLVVLGSGGHTEEMLSMLRHAELDPAVYIRRTYIVSSGDAFSARKAVEYEKSIETSEQTGQDESKSSNYTIITVPRARRVHQSFLTAPLTTLQCFGFCMLVLMGRHPDQLTLTAHSSSSSSPCPGYPDIILTNGPGTGVCVVVAARLLRLFDPLVCRILPQARSDISSKSQTSTYSGPESRSHSGPRDQRRGTRRYLRTIFIESWARVTTVSLSGKILFPLVDRFLVQWEGLAGYSGWFGFGRKAEYVGTLLS
;
A
#
# COMPACT_ATOMS: atom_id res chain seq x y z
N MET A 1 1.51 -32.27 -45.94
CA MET A 1 1.86 -32.83 -44.62
C MET A 1 1.27 -31.89 -43.58
N PHE A 2 0.05 -32.20 -43.13
CA PHE A 2 -0.69 -31.45 -42.11
C PHE A 2 -0.33 -32.04 -40.73
N TRP A 3 0.06 -31.19 -39.79
CA TRP A 3 -0.05 -31.49 -38.36
C TRP A 3 -0.52 -30.23 -37.61
N PRO A 4 -1.74 -30.24 -37.03
CA PRO A 4 -2.25 -29.16 -36.21
C PRO A 4 -1.80 -29.36 -34.75
N GLY A 5 -1.58 -28.27 -34.03
CA GLY A 5 -1.18 -28.29 -32.62
C GLY A 5 -1.47 -26.96 -31.95
N LYS A 6 -2.72 -26.52 -32.04
CA LYS A 6 -3.25 -25.35 -31.34
C LYS A 6 -3.36 -25.72 -29.85
N THR A 7 -2.37 -25.38 -29.05
CA THR A 7 -2.57 -25.33 -27.60
C THR A 7 -3.26 -24.01 -27.28
N ASP A 8 -4.55 -24.11 -26.98
CA ASP A 8 -5.34 -23.08 -26.34
C ASP A 8 -4.63 -22.61 -25.06
N ILE A 9 -3.86 -21.52 -25.17
CA ILE A 9 -3.60 -20.68 -24.01
C ILE A 9 -4.93 -20.00 -23.75
N GLN A 10 -5.71 -20.59 -22.83
CA GLN A 10 -6.82 -19.89 -22.19
C GLN A 10 -6.27 -18.53 -21.73
N ALA A 11 -6.61 -17.49 -22.49
CA ALA A 11 -6.46 -16.12 -22.09
C ALA A 11 -7.28 -15.99 -20.81
N GLN A 12 -6.58 -16.09 -19.69
CA GLN A 12 -7.13 -15.87 -18.37
C GLN A 12 -7.71 -14.46 -18.42
N VAL A 13 -9.04 -14.40 -18.48
CA VAL A 13 -9.82 -13.16 -18.58
C VAL A 13 -9.30 -12.21 -17.52
N ARG A 14 -8.51 -11.21 -17.92
CA ARG A 14 -8.04 -10.14 -17.04
C ARG A 14 -9.29 -9.46 -16.52
N GLN A 15 -9.62 -9.69 -15.25
CA GLN A 15 -10.74 -9.01 -14.62
C GLN A 15 -10.57 -7.50 -14.81
N PRO A 16 -11.67 -6.74 -14.98
CA PRO A 16 -11.59 -5.29 -15.18
C PRO A 16 -10.79 -4.68 -14.03
N CYS A 17 -9.59 -4.17 -14.36
CA CYS A 17 -8.61 -3.68 -13.39
C CYS A 17 -9.23 -2.59 -12.54
N ARG A 18 -9.47 -2.89 -11.26
CA ARG A 18 -9.74 -1.84 -10.29
C ARG A 18 -8.43 -1.09 -10.05
N PRO A 19 -8.47 0.26 -9.95
CA PRO A 19 -7.30 1.02 -9.58
C PRO A 19 -6.81 0.57 -8.20
N VAL A 20 -5.56 0.16 -8.13
CA VAL A 20 -4.91 -0.36 -6.91
C VAL A 20 -4.23 0.79 -6.19
N HIS A 21 -4.50 0.93 -4.90
CA HIS A 21 -3.76 1.86 -4.03
C HIS A 21 -2.54 1.16 -3.43
N LEU A 22 -1.35 1.56 -3.90
CA LEU A 22 -0.06 1.08 -3.40
C LEU A 22 0.47 2.00 -2.30
N LEU A 23 0.78 1.42 -1.14
CA LEU A 23 1.48 2.08 -0.06
C LEU A 23 2.89 1.50 0.07
N VAL A 24 3.90 2.34 -0.01
CA VAL A 24 5.32 1.97 0.08
C VAL A 24 5.92 2.60 1.33
N VAL A 25 6.52 1.78 2.19
CA VAL A 25 7.27 2.27 3.35
C VAL A 25 8.74 2.38 2.97
N LEU A 26 9.26 3.61 2.94
CA LEU A 26 10.66 3.90 2.67
C LEU A 26 11.45 3.84 3.98
N GLY A 27 12.37 2.89 4.09
CA GLY A 27 13.33 2.80 5.20
C GLY A 27 14.51 3.74 4.95
N SER A 28 15.07 4.40 5.98
CA SER A 28 16.09 5.43 5.77
C SER A 28 17.40 4.95 5.15
N GLY A 29 17.99 5.75 4.26
CA GLY A 29 19.32 5.53 3.69
C GLY A 29 19.32 4.49 2.57
N GLY A 30 20.17 3.46 2.66
CA GLY A 30 20.28 2.41 1.63
C GLY A 30 18.99 1.63 1.41
N HIS A 31 18.14 1.49 2.43
CA HIS A 31 16.83 0.85 2.30
C HIS A 31 15.90 1.59 1.33
N THR A 32 15.97 2.93 1.27
CA THR A 32 15.19 3.76 0.33
C THR A 32 15.61 3.44 -1.10
N GLU A 33 16.91 3.44 -1.36
CA GLU A 33 17.44 3.18 -2.70
C GLU A 33 17.13 1.75 -3.14
N GLU A 34 17.26 0.77 -2.25
CA GLU A 34 16.82 -0.61 -2.52
C GLU A 34 15.34 -0.62 -2.91
N MET A 35 14.46 0.00 -2.12
CA MET A 35 13.02 0.02 -2.39
C MET A 35 12.69 0.70 -3.73
N LEU A 36 13.22 1.89 -3.98
CA LEU A 36 12.95 2.63 -5.20
C LEU A 36 13.53 1.93 -6.43
N SER A 37 14.70 1.33 -6.32
CA SER A 37 15.28 0.54 -7.41
C SER A 37 14.38 -0.67 -7.73
N MET A 38 13.87 -1.38 -6.73
CA MET A 38 12.92 -2.47 -6.96
C MET A 38 11.65 -1.99 -7.65
N LEU A 39 11.11 -0.81 -7.28
CA LEU A 39 9.93 -0.26 -7.93
C LEU A 39 10.18 0.12 -9.40
N ARG A 40 11.38 0.63 -9.74
CA ARG A 40 11.78 0.91 -11.14
C ARG A 40 11.77 -0.36 -12.00
N HIS A 41 12.31 -1.46 -11.48
CA HIS A 41 12.39 -2.72 -12.23
C HIS A 41 11.09 -3.53 -12.21
N ALA A 42 10.20 -3.29 -11.25
CA ALA A 42 8.92 -3.99 -11.16
C ALA A 42 7.91 -3.62 -12.25
N GLU A 43 8.24 -2.65 -13.13
CA GLU A 43 7.38 -2.17 -14.23
C GLU A 43 5.92 -1.98 -13.79
N LEU A 44 5.73 -1.23 -12.69
CA LEU A 44 4.40 -0.98 -12.15
C LEU A 44 3.58 -0.17 -13.14
N ASP A 45 2.68 -0.82 -13.88
CA ASP A 45 1.78 -0.17 -14.83
C ASP A 45 1.01 0.96 -14.10
N PRO A 46 1.25 2.23 -14.47
CA PRO A 46 0.61 3.37 -13.82
C PRO A 46 -0.91 3.38 -13.96
N ALA A 47 -1.46 2.69 -14.99
CA ALA A 47 -2.89 2.49 -15.16
C ALA A 47 -3.49 1.51 -14.12
N VAL A 48 -2.69 0.59 -13.59
CA VAL A 48 -3.09 -0.34 -12.52
C VAL A 48 -2.85 0.28 -11.15
N TYR A 49 -1.71 0.94 -10.95
CA TYR A 49 -1.29 1.56 -9.68
C TYR A 49 -1.55 3.06 -9.68
N ILE A 50 -2.83 3.42 -9.85
CA ILE A 50 -3.25 4.82 -10.01
C ILE A 50 -2.88 5.67 -8.79
N ARG A 51 -2.95 5.11 -7.58
CA ARG A 51 -2.66 5.87 -6.35
C ARG A 51 -1.45 5.29 -5.63
N ARG A 52 -0.47 6.14 -5.36
CA ARG A 52 0.76 5.77 -4.64
C ARG A 52 0.91 6.59 -3.36
N THR A 53 1.24 5.94 -2.25
CA THR A 53 1.48 6.61 -0.98
C THR A 53 2.82 6.17 -0.40
N TYR A 54 3.72 7.12 -0.20
CA TYR A 54 5.04 6.87 0.37
C TYR A 54 5.04 7.27 1.83
N ILE A 55 5.35 6.33 2.72
CA ILE A 55 5.61 6.61 4.13
C ILE A 55 7.11 6.86 4.29
N VAL A 56 7.44 8.03 4.84
CA VAL A 56 8.82 8.44 5.16
C VAL A 56 8.93 8.69 6.66
N SER A 57 10.09 8.40 7.24
CA SER A 57 10.33 8.64 8.67
C SER A 57 10.72 10.10 8.95
N SER A 58 10.33 10.62 10.12
CA SER A 58 10.67 11.98 10.56
C SER A 58 12.18 12.20 10.58
N GLY A 59 12.64 13.30 9.97
CA GLY A 59 14.06 13.63 9.84
C GLY A 59 14.78 12.96 8.67
N ASP A 60 14.06 12.24 7.81
CA ASP A 60 14.60 11.60 6.60
C ASP A 60 14.20 12.36 5.32
N ALA A 61 14.72 13.57 5.18
CA ALA A 61 14.48 14.40 4.00
C ALA A 61 15.05 13.77 2.71
N PHE A 62 16.07 12.91 2.84
CA PHE A 62 16.67 12.20 1.72
C PHE A 62 15.65 11.27 1.05
N SER A 63 14.97 10.42 1.84
CA SER A 63 13.95 9.52 1.31
C SER A 63 12.77 10.23 0.68
N ALA A 64 12.34 11.36 1.26
CA ALA A 64 11.26 12.16 0.68
C ALA A 64 11.65 12.74 -0.69
N ARG A 65 12.88 13.27 -0.83
CA ARG A 65 13.38 13.81 -2.11
C ARG A 65 13.49 12.71 -3.17
N LYS A 66 13.98 11.53 -2.78
CA LYS A 66 14.11 10.38 -3.68
C LYS A 66 12.77 9.83 -4.17
N ALA A 67 11.74 9.85 -3.31
CA ALA A 67 10.38 9.53 -3.74
C ALA A 67 9.86 10.52 -4.80
N VAL A 68 10.08 11.83 -4.61
CA VAL A 68 9.69 12.86 -5.60
C VAL A 68 10.46 12.69 -6.93
N GLU A 69 11.76 12.40 -6.86
CA GLU A 69 12.58 12.16 -8.05
C GLU A 69 12.09 10.92 -8.84
N TYR A 70 11.76 9.84 -8.12
CA TYR A 70 11.19 8.63 -8.72
C TYR A 70 9.85 8.92 -9.43
N GLU A 71 8.95 9.65 -8.78
CA GLU A 71 7.66 10.04 -9.37
C GLU A 71 7.83 10.89 -10.64
N LYS A 72 8.76 11.85 -10.62
CA LYS A 72 9.10 12.65 -11.80
C LYS A 72 9.65 11.79 -12.95
N SER A 73 10.41 10.73 -12.64
CA SER A 73 10.93 9.82 -13.67
C SER A 73 9.84 8.98 -14.33
N ILE A 74 8.80 8.60 -13.59
CA ILE A 74 7.61 7.93 -14.14
C ILE A 74 6.84 8.89 -15.05
N GLU A 75 6.60 10.12 -14.59
CA GLU A 75 5.87 11.13 -15.37
C GLU A 75 6.58 11.48 -16.69
N THR A 76 7.91 11.57 -16.67
CA THR A 76 8.73 11.85 -17.86
C THR A 76 8.66 10.71 -18.88
N SER A 77 8.60 9.46 -18.41
CA SER A 77 8.50 8.28 -19.29
C SER A 77 7.12 8.18 -19.99
N GLU A 78 6.09 8.82 -19.43
CA GLU A 78 4.73 8.87 -19.99
C GLU A 78 4.47 10.08 -20.91
N GLN A 79 5.29 11.13 -20.84
CA GLN A 79 5.04 12.40 -21.55
C GLN A 79 5.84 12.53 -22.85
N THR A 80 5.28 11.96 -23.93
CA THR A 80 5.51 12.44 -25.32
C THR A 80 4.30 13.22 -25.86
N GLY A 81 3.43 13.74 -24.98
CA GLY A 81 2.26 14.53 -25.37
C GLY A 81 1.86 15.54 -24.29
N GLN A 82 1.58 16.77 -24.71
CA GLN A 82 1.32 17.98 -23.93
C GLN A 82 0.14 17.86 -22.95
N ASP A 83 0.29 18.34 -21.72
CA ASP A 83 -0.58 19.34 -21.05
C ASP A 83 -0.20 19.53 -19.56
N GLU A 84 -0.07 20.81 -19.16
CA GLU A 84 0.54 21.32 -17.91
C GLU A 84 -0.41 21.39 -16.69
N SER A 85 -1.25 20.38 -16.45
CA SER A 85 -2.00 20.34 -15.18
C SER A 85 -2.26 18.92 -14.67
N LYS A 86 -1.19 18.16 -14.40
CA LYS A 86 -1.32 16.83 -13.77
C LYS A 86 -1.50 16.97 -12.26
N SER A 87 -2.67 16.58 -11.76
CA SER A 87 -2.86 16.21 -10.35
C SER A 87 -1.87 15.08 -10.04
N SER A 88 -0.93 15.31 -9.12
CA SER A 88 0.07 14.31 -8.76
C SER A 88 -0.62 13.12 -8.09
N ASN A 89 -0.54 11.96 -8.73
CA ASN A 89 -1.17 10.72 -8.30
C ASN A 89 -0.50 10.06 -7.07
N TYR A 90 0.42 10.78 -6.42
CA TYR A 90 1.17 10.31 -5.28
C TYR A 90 0.96 11.18 -4.04
N THR A 91 1.17 10.59 -2.87
CA THR A 91 1.12 11.27 -1.58
C THR A 91 2.29 10.84 -0.73
N ILE A 92 3.01 11.79 -0.14
CA ILE A 92 4.10 11.50 0.81
C ILE A 92 3.60 11.83 2.21
N ILE A 93 3.71 10.86 3.12
CA ILE A 93 3.28 10.99 4.52
C ILE A 93 4.48 10.81 5.42
N THR A 94 4.66 11.75 6.36
CA THR A 94 5.76 11.68 7.31
C THR A 94 5.29 11.10 8.64
N VAL A 95 5.92 10.01 9.10
CA VAL A 95 5.64 9.40 10.40
C VAL A 95 6.83 9.50 11.34
N PRO A 96 6.63 9.58 12.67
CA PRO A 96 7.73 9.55 13.62
C PRO A 96 8.61 8.31 13.45
N ARG A 97 9.93 8.47 13.55
CA ARG A 97 10.87 7.34 13.45
C ARG A 97 10.69 6.38 14.63
N ALA A 98 10.52 5.08 14.35
CA ALA A 98 10.30 4.05 15.39
C ALA A 98 11.41 4.03 16.47
N ARG A 99 12.67 4.11 16.04
CA ARG A 99 13.84 4.22 16.91
C ARG A 99 14.87 5.16 16.30
N ARG A 100 15.41 6.08 17.10
CA ARG A 100 16.52 6.96 16.67
C ARG A 100 17.86 6.26 16.83
N VAL A 101 18.83 6.66 16.00
CA VAL A 101 20.23 6.23 16.16
C VAL A 101 20.75 6.82 17.48
N HIS A 102 21.48 6.04 18.28
CA HIS A 102 21.95 6.39 19.64
C HIS A 102 20.85 6.50 20.71
N GLN A 103 19.61 6.12 20.42
CA GLN A 103 18.57 6.05 21.44
C GLN A 103 18.78 4.85 22.36
N SER A 104 18.71 5.08 23.68
CA SER A 104 18.75 4.01 24.69
C SER A 104 17.65 2.97 24.45
N PHE A 105 17.98 1.69 24.66
CA PHE A 105 17.04 0.58 24.50
C PHE A 105 15.78 0.70 25.38
N LEU A 106 15.85 1.47 26.48
CA LEU A 106 14.71 1.69 27.39
C LEU A 106 13.69 2.69 26.86
N THR A 107 14.10 3.70 26.09
CA THR A 107 13.17 4.69 25.52
C THR A 107 12.69 4.31 24.12
N ALA A 108 13.39 3.38 23.46
CA ALA A 108 13.04 2.88 22.14
C ALA A 108 11.61 2.28 22.04
N PRO A 109 11.08 1.55 23.04
CA PRO A 109 9.69 1.08 23.02
C PRO A 109 8.67 2.21 22.97
N LEU A 110 8.89 3.31 23.71
CA LEU A 110 7.97 4.45 23.74
C LEU A 110 7.90 5.15 22.38
N THR A 111 9.05 5.40 21.74
CA THR A 111 9.08 6.00 20.40
C THR A 111 8.55 5.03 19.33
N THR A 112 8.73 3.72 19.53
CA THR A 112 8.16 2.70 18.64
C THR A 112 6.64 2.68 18.75
N LEU A 113 6.09 2.79 19.96
CA LEU A 113 4.64 2.85 20.19
C LEU A 113 4.03 4.15 19.61
N GLN A 114 4.73 5.27 19.76
CA GLN A 114 4.35 6.52 19.11
C GLN A 114 4.30 6.37 17.58
N CYS A 115 5.38 5.82 16.98
CA CYS A 115 5.42 5.51 15.54
C CYS A 115 4.25 4.60 15.12
N PHE A 116 3.98 3.55 15.90
CA PHE A 116 2.87 2.65 15.68
C PHE A 116 1.51 3.36 15.68
N GLY A 117 1.25 4.25 16.64
CA GLY A 117 0.02 5.05 16.69
C GLY A 117 -0.17 5.91 15.45
N PHE A 118 0.89 6.56 14.96
CA PHE A 118 0.84 7.31 13.71
C PHE A 118 0.63 6.40 12.49
N CYS A 119 1.26 5.22 12.45
CA CYS A 119 1.03 4.24 11.38
C CYS A 119 -0.45 3.78 11.34
N MET A 120 -1.08 3.57 12.51
CA MET A 120 -2.51 3.30 12.59
C MET A 120 -3.34 4.45 12.02
N LEU A 121 -3.01 5.71 12.35
CA LEU A 121 -3.71 6.88 11.79
C LEU A 121 -3.58 6.97 10.26
N VAL A 122 -2.40 6.66 9.71
CA VAL A 122 -2.17 6.60 8.25
C VAL A 122 -3.07 5.57 7.59
N LEU A 123 -3.11 4.34 8.13
CA LEU A 123 -3.94 3.27 7.60
C LEU A 123 -5.44 3.56 7.78
N MET A 124 -5.83 4.28 8.83
CA MET A 124 -7.20 4.72 9.06
C MET A 124 -7.62 5.93 8.21
N GLY A 125 -6.71 6.52 7.42
CA GLY A 125 -6.99 7.73 6.63
C GLY A 125 -7.20 8.98 7.49
N ARG A 126 -6.73 8.98 8.74
CA ARG A 126 -6.91 10.07 9.73
C ARG A 126 -5.61 10.81 10.04
N HIS A 127 -4.55 10.56 9.27
CA HIS A 127 -3.28 11.24 9.49
C HIS A 127 -3.38 12.74 9.13
N PRO A 128 -2.76 13.65 9.91
CA PRO A 128 -2.81 15.09 9.63
C PRO A 128 -2.42 15.42 8.18
N ASP A 129 -1.32 14.86 7.67
CA ASP A 129 -0.88 15.07 6.27
C ASP A 129 -1.96 14.68 5.24
N GLN A 130 -2.71 13.60 5.49
CA GLN A 130 -3.80 13.16 4.60
C GLN A 130 -5.02 14.09 4.66
N LEU A 131 -5.35 14.58 5.86
CA LEU A 131 -6.45 15.51 6.08
C LEU A 131 -6.16 16.87 5.45
N THR A 132 -4.93 17.38 5.61
CA THR A 132 -4.49 18.63 4.98
C THR A 132 -4.59 18.54 3.46
N LEU A 133 -4.12 17.45 2.84
CA LEU A 133 -4.22 17.26 1.39
C LEU A 133 -5.68 17.19 0.89
N THR A 134 -6.56 16.55 1.67
CA THR A 134 -7.99 16.47 1.34
C THR A 134 -8.67 17.84 1.44
N ALA A 135 -8.29 18.67 2.42
CA ALA A 135 -8.85 20.02 2.60
C ALA A 135 -8.48 20.99 1.47
N HIS A 136 -7.29 20.85 0.87
CA HIS A 136 -6.84 21.68 -0.24
C HIS A 136 -7.39 21.22 -1.61
N SER A 137 -7.99 20.02 -1.70
CA SER A 137 -8.50 19.43 -2.94
C SER A 137 -10.01 19.63 -3.13
N SER A 138 -10.58 20.71 -2.58
CA SER A 138 -12.03 20.94 -2.45
C SER A 138 -12.79 21.26 -3.75
N SER A 139 -12.17 21.11 -4.93
CA SER A 139 -12.85 21.11 -6.22
C SER A 139 -12.56 19.81 -6.97
N SER A 140 -13.63 19.06 -7.29
CA SER A 140 -13.67 17.74 -7.95
C SER A 140 -13.43 16.51 -7.05
N SER A 141 -14.55 15.88 -6.67
CA SER A 141 -14.81 14.43 -6.53
C SER A 141 -13.64 13.45 -6.29
N SER A 142 -12.66 13.80 -5.46
CA SER A 142 -11.59 12.90 -5.06
C SER A 142 -12.09 12.09 -3.85
N PRO A 143 -12.22 10.76 -3.95
CA PRO A 143 -12.64 9.95 -2.81
C PRO A 143 -11.63 10.14 -1.67
N CYS A 144 -12.13 10.24 -0.44
CA CYS A 144 -11.32 10.23 0.79
C CYS A 144 -10.18 9.20 0.66
N PRO A 145 -8.97 9.47 1.19
CA PRO A 145 -7.82 8.58 1.01
C PRO A 145 -8.22 7.16 1.35
N GLY A 146 -8.35 6.33 0.31
CA GLY A 146 -8.81 4.96 0.46
C GLY A 146 -7.86 4.18 1.35
N TYR A 147 -8.37 3.11 1.96
CA TYR A 147 -7.53 2.12 2.62
C TYR A 147 -6.61 1.49 1.56
N PRO A 148 -5.29 1.35 1.81
CA PRO A 148 -4.39 0.80 0.82
C PRO A 148 -4.75 -0.66 0.51
N ASP A 149 -4.59 -1.05 -0.75
CA ASP A 149 -4.78 -2.44 -1.19
C ASP A 149 -3.48 -3.22 -0.99
N ILE A 150 -2.33 -2.60 -1.24
CA ILE A 150 -1.02 -3.25 -1.11
C ILE A 150 -0.12 -2.39 -0.23
N ILE A 151 0.52 -3.01 0.76
CA ILE A 151 1.58 -2.42 1.57
C ILE A 151 2.89 -3.12 1.22
N LEU A 152 3.87 -2.35 0.78
CA LEU A 152 5.22 -2.80 0.46
C LEU A 152 6.23 -2.20 1.43
N THR A 153 7.14 -3.02 1.97
CA THR A 153 8.18 -2.55 2.88
C THR A 153 9.43 -3.43 2.84
N ASN A 154 10.62 -2.82 2.90
CA ASN A 154 11.89 -3.48 3.25
C ASN A 154 12.47 -2.94 4.57
N GLY A 155 11.76 -1.99 5.19
CA GLY A 155 12.29 -1.11 6.23
C GLY A 155 12.24 -1.75 7.63
N PRO A 156 13.28 -1.54 8.47
CA PRO A 156 13.44 -2.32 9.68
C PRO A 156 12.52 -1.92 10.85
N GLY A 157 12.36 -0.63 11.13
CA GLY A 157 11.59 -0.15 12.30
C GLY A 157 10.17 0.27 11.94
N THR A 158 10.07 1.35 11.16
CA THR A 158 8.79 1.90 10.72
C THR A 158 7.98 0.89 9.90
N GLY A 159 8.63 0.09 9.05
CA GLY A 159 7.99 -0.98 8.29
C GLY A 159 7.32 -2.03 9.20
N VAL A 160 7.96 -2.38 10.32
CA VAL A 160 7.36 -3.28 11.31
C VAL A 160 6.10 -2.68 11.91
N CYS A 161 6.15 -1.41 12.33
CA CYS A 161 4.99 -0.72 12.87
C CYS A 161 3.80 -0.71 11.90
N VAL A 162 4.05 -0.42 10.62
CA VAL A 162 3.01 -0.39 9.57
C VAL A 162 2.39 -1.77 9.36
N VAL A 163 3.19 -2.83 9.27
CA VAL A 163 2.67 -4.19 9.05
C VAL A 163 1.90 -4.70 10.26
N VAL A 164 2.39 -4.45 11.48
CA VAL A 164 1.67 -4.80 12.71
C VAL A 164 0.34 -4.06 12.78
N ALA A 165 0.33 -2.75 12.49
CA ALA A 165 -0.87 -1.93 12.43
C ALA A 165 -1.88 -2.48 11.41
N ALA A 166 -1.41 -2.81 10.21
CA ALA A 166 -2.20 -3.42 9.15
C ALA A 166 -2.80 -4.76 9.57
N ARG A 167 -2.02 -5.61 10.25
CA ARG A 167 -2.49 -6.91 10.75
C ARG A 167 -3.55 -6.73 11.83
N LEU A 168 -3.36 -5.81 12.76
CA LEU A 168 -4.32 -5.50 13.81
C LEU A 168 -5.63 -5.00 13.21
N LEU A 169 -5.59 -4.05 12.27
CA LEU A 169 -6.79 -3.58 11.58
C LEU A 169 -7.56 -4.71 10.90
N ARG A 170 -6.86 -5.68 10.28
CA ARG A 170 -7.51 -6.88 9.71
C ARG A 170 -8.11 -7.83 10.75
N LEU A 171 -7.53 -7.92 11.94
CA LEU A 171 -8.07 -8.75 13.03
C LEU A 171 -9.32 -8.10 13.66
N PHE A 172 -9.30 -6.78 13.81
CA PHE A 172 -10.43 -6.03 14.38
C PHE A 172 -11.59 -5.87 13.40
N ASP A 173 -11.37 -5.85 12.08
CA ASP A 173 -12.44 -5.68 11.09
C ASP A 173 -13.58 -6.72 11.21
N PRO A 174 -13.32 -8.04 11.21
CA PRO A 174 -14.36 -9.04 11.41
C PRO A 174 -14.93 -9.05 12.84
N LEU A 175 -14.15 -8.65 13.85
CA LEU A 175 -14.61 -8.58 15.24
C LEU A 175 -15.59 -7.42 15.45
N VAL A 176 -15.27 -6.23 14.93
CA VAL A 176 -16.15 -5.05 14.95
C VAL A 176 -17.40 -5.31 14.11
N CYS A 177 -17.27 -5.89 12.91
CA CYS A 177 -18.44 -6.27 12.10
C CYS A 177 -19.33 -7.33 12.76
N ARG A 178 -18.79 -8.17 13.66
CA ARG A 178 -19.57 -9.14 14.44
C ARG A 178 -20.23 -8.52 15.68
N ILE A 179 -19.60 -7.53 16.32
CA ILE A 179 -20.08 -6.92 17.56
C ILE A 179 -21.05 -5.76 17.30
N LEU A 180 -20.90 -5.01 16.22
CA LEU A 180 -21.78 -3.88 15.85
C LEU A 180 -22.36 -4.04 14.44
N PRO A 181 -23.34 -4.94 14.23
CA PRO A 181 -24.00 -5.10 12.93
C PRO A 181 -24.79 -3.85 12.49
N GLN A 182 -25.19 -2.97 13.42
CA GLN A 182 -26.08 -1.83 13.15
C GLN A 182 -25.39 -0.47 12.99
N ALA A 183 -24.08 -0.34 13.25
CA ALA A 183 -23.42 0.98 13.23
C ALA A 183 -23.10 1.51 11.81
N ARG A 184 -23.56 0.84 10.75
CA ARG A 184 -23.30 1.23 9.35
C ARG A 184 -24.55 1.53 8.52
N SER A 185 -25.75 1.40 9.08
CA SER A 185 -27.00 1.79 8.41
C SER A 185 -27.42 3.25 8.66
N ASP A 186 -26.95 3.89 9.74
CA ASP A 186 -27.61 5.12 10.23
C ASP A 186 -26.88 6.43 9.89
N ILE A 187 -25.80 6.39 9.09
CA ILE A 187 -25.09 7.59 8.60
C ILE A 187 -25.19 7.68 7.06
N SER A 188 -26.32 7.25 6.50
CA SER A 188 -26.65 7.48 5.09
C SER A 188 -28.15 7.68 4.85
N SER A 189 -28.84 8.32 5.79
CA SER A 189 -30.24 8.71 5.63
C SER A 189 -30.57 9.99 6.40
N LYS A 190 -29.91 11.10 6.07
CA LYS A 190 -30.46 12.45 6.31
C LYS A 190 -30.06 13.40 5.19
N SER A 191 -30.78 13.31 4.07
CA SER A 191 -30.98 14.45 3.15
C SER A 191 -32.23 14.17 2.26
N GLN A 192 -33.41 14.29 2.87
CA GLN A 192 -34.64 14.76 2.20
C GLN A 192 -34.83 16.19 2.73
N THR A 193 -35.25 17.23 2.02
CA THR A 193 -36.01 17.33 0.77
C THR A 193 -36.03 18.81 0.39
N SER A 194 -35.74 19.15 -0.86
CA SER A 194 -36.17 20.44 -1.45
C SER A 194 -37.00 20.12 -2.67
N THR A 195 -38.28 20.46 -2.59
CA THR A 195 -39.33 20.26 -3.57
C THR A 195 -39.07 21.05 -4.85
N TYR A 196 -39.00 20.38 -6.01
CA TYR A 196 -39.35 21.00 -7.29
C TYR A 196 -39.84 19.95 -8.29
N SER A 197 -41.00 20.24 -8.89
CA SER A 197 -41.78 19.41 -9.80
C SER A 197 -41.50 19.76 -11.26
N GLY A 198 -41.25 18.76 -12.13
CA GLY A 198 -41.26 18.94 -13.59
C GLY A 198 -40.76 17.69 -14.36
N PRO A 199 -41.25 17.43 -15.59
CA PRO A 199 -41.63 16.07 -15.98
C PRO A 199 -40.61 15.28 -16.82
N GLU A 200 -40.86 13.97 -16.77
CA GLU A 200 -40.35 12.82 -17.52
C GLU A 200 -39.69 13.06 -18.89
N SER A 201 -38.49 12.49 -19.06
CA SER A 201 -38.03 11.93 -20.33
C SER A 201 -37.12 10.72 -20.08
N ARG A 202 -37.47 9.62 -20.75
CA ARG A 202 -36.98 8.24 -20.56
C ARG A 202 -35.47 8.11 -20.82
N SER A 203 -34.72 7.64 -19.82
CA SER A 203 -33.33 7.21 -19.96
C SER A 203 -33.22 5.69 -19.93
N HIS A 204 -32.48 5.15 -20.90
CA HIS A 204 -32.11 3.75 -20.98
C HIS A 204 -31.26 3.35 -19.76
N SER A 205 -31.71 2.30 -19.08
CA SER A 205 -31.11 1.72 -17.89
C SER A 205 -29.80 0.99 -18.18
N GLY A 206 -28.67 1.64 -17.91
CA GLY A 206 -27.40 0.95 -17.65
C GLY A 206 -27.43 0.30 -16.27
N PRO A 207 -26.82 -0.88 -16.04
CA PRO A 207 -26.89 -1.54 -14.76
C PRO A 207 -26.14 -0.72 -13.72
N ARG A 208 -26.89 -0.18 -12.74
CA ARG A 208 -26.38 0.26 -11.44
C ARG A 208 -25.74 -0.94 -10.77
N ASP A 209 -24.43 -1.10 -10.96
CA ASP A 209 -23.69 -2.13 -10.26
C ASP A 209 -23.68 -1.81 -8.77
N GLN A 210 -24.32 -2.70 -8.04
CA GLN A 210 -24.45 -2.69 -6.59
C GLN A 210 -23.07 -2.49 -5.96
N ARG A 211 -22.94 -1.47 -5.11
CA ARG A 211 -21.91 -1.35 -4.06
C ARG A 211 -22.02 -2.51 -3.06
N ARG A 212 -21.87 -3.76 -3.52
CA ARG A 212 -21.69 -4.95 -2.69
C ARG A 212 -20.34 -4.82 -2.02
N GLY A 213 -20.37 -4.87 -0.68
CA GLY A 213 -19.23 -4.66 0.20
C GLY A 213 -17.93 -5.29 -0.31
N THR A 214 -17.00 -4.45 -0.72
CA THR A 214 -15.65 -4.84 -1.09
C THR A 214 -14.96 -5.39 0.15
N ARG A 215 -14.67 -6.70 0.14
CA ARG A 215 -13.64 -7.28 1.01
C ARG A 215 -12.40 -6.41 0.88
N ARG A 216 -11.94 -5.81 1.99
CA ARG A 216 -10.68 -5.05 2.04
C ARG A 216 -9.54 -6.03 1.77
N TYR A 217 -9.07 -6.10 0.53
CA TYR A 217 -7.94 -6.95 0.15
C TYR A 217 -6.64 -6.23 0.43
N LEU A 218 -6.41 -5.91 1.70
CA LEU A 218 -5.08 -5.49 2.12
C LEU A 218 -4.15 -6.67 1.94
N ARG A 219 -3.05 -6.49 1.22
CA ARG A 219 -1.93 -7.43 1.13
C ARG A 219 -0.66 -6.76 1.61
N THR A 220 0.03 -7.39 2.55
CA THR A 220 1.32 -6.93 3.07
C THR A 220 2.41 -7.78 2.45
N ILE A 221 3.35 -7.10 1.78
CA ILE A 221 4.51 -7.70 1.15
C ILE A 221 5.74 -7.12 1.84
N PHE A 222 6.51 -8.00 2.47
CA PHE A 222 7.83 -7.64 2.98
C PHE A 222 8.89 -8.19 2.03
N ILE A 223 9.81 -7.31 1.64
CA ILE A 223 10.99 -7.68 0.86
C ILE A 223 12.21 -7.59 1.77
N GLU A 224 12.92 -8.69 1.92
CA GLU A 224 14.18 -8.68 2.67
C GLU A 224 15.25 -7.88 1.93
N SER A 225 16.07 -7.16 2.69
CA SER A 225 17.11 -6.28 2.16
C SER A 225 18.16 -7.08 1.37
N TRP A 226 18.70 -6.47 0.32
CA TRP A 226 19.72 -7.11 -0.52
C TRP A 226 20.98 -7.46 0.27
N ALA A 227 21.30 -6.67 1.31
CA ALA A 227 22.43 -6.93 2.20
C ALA A 227 22.31 -8.24 3.03
N ARG A 228 21.13 -8.89 3.05
CA ARG A 228 20.90 -10.13 3.80
C ARG A 228 21.04 -11.35 2.90
N VAL A 229 22.25 -11.88 2.84
CA VAL A 229 22.60 -13.04 1.99
C VAL A 229 22.33 -14.37 2.68
N THR A 230 22.74 -14.51 3.95
CA THR A 230 22.75 -15.80 4.67
C THR A 230 21.72 -15.88 5.78
N THR A 231 21.29 -14.73 6.32
CA THR A 231 20.37 -14.68 7.46
C THR A 231 19.31 -13.61 7.27
N VAL A 232 18.08 -13.95 7.66
CA VAL A 232 16.95 -13.02 7.68
C VAL A 232 17.19 -11.93 8.73
N SER A 233 16.83 -10.69 8.40
CA SER A 233 16.94 -9.56 9.33
C SER A 233 16.06 -9.76 10.56
N LEU A 234 16.34 -9.04 11.66
CA LEU A 234 15.48 -9.08 12.85
C LEU A 234 14.04 -8.68 12.51
N SER A 235 13.88 -7.63 11.70
CA SER A 235 12.58 -7.18 11.21
C SER A 235 11.91 -8.24 10.33
N GLY A 236 12.67 -8.90 9.45
CA GLY A 236 12.17 -10.03 8.66
C GLY A 236 11.68 -11.18 9.54
N LYS A 237 12.42 -11.55 10.59
CA LYS A 237 12.01 -12.58 11.56
C LYS A 237 10.71 -12.22 12.28
N ILE A 238 10.56 -10.96 12.68
CA ILE A 238 9.34 -10.46 13.35
C ILE A 238 8.15 -10.43 12.38
N LEU A 239 8.39 -10.02 11.14
CA LEU A 239 7.33 -9.82 10.15
C LEU A 239 6.91 -11.08 9.42
N PHE A 240 7.76 -12.10 9.37
CA PHE A 240 7.49 -13.36 8.71
C PHE A 240 6.10 -13.96 9.01
N PRO A 241 5.65 -14.09 10.28
CA PRO A 241 4.31 -14.61 10.57
C PRO A 241 3.16 -13.59 10.33
N LEU A 242 3.48 -12.32 10.06
CA LEU A 242 2.50 -11.23 9.97
C LEU A 242 2.19 -10.80 8.53
N VAL A 243 3.11 -11.05 7.59
CA VAL A 243 2.98 -10.63 6.19
C VAL A 243 2.27 -11.67 5.34
N ASP A 244 1.61 -11.23 4.28
CA ASP A 244 0.98 -12.16 3.33
C ASP A 244 2.02 -12.82 2.41
N ARG A 245 3.02 -12.04 1.98
CA ARG A 245 4.16 -12.51 1.18
C ARG A 245 5.46 -12.01 1.77
N PHE A 246 6.44 -12.93 1.82
CA PHE A 246 7.79 -12.67 2.30
C PHE A 246 8.75 -12.98 1.16
N LEU A 247 9.32 -11.94 0.56
CA LEU A 247 10.17 -12.05 -0.62
C LEU A 247 11.63 -11.95 -0.21
N VAL A 248 12.46 -12.84 -0.76
CA VAL A 248 13.91 -12.87 -0.53
C VAL A 248 14.66 -12.81 -1.86
N GLN A 249 15.77 -12.09 -1.86
CA GLN A 249 16.58 -11.87 -3.06
C GLN A 249 17.69 -12.90 -3.26
N TRP A 250 17.95 -13.74 -2.25
CA TRP A 250 19.00 -14.75 -2.25
C TRP A 250 18.41 -16.15 -2.15
N GLU A 251 18.89 -17.07 -2.99
CA GLU A 251 18.38 -18.44 -3.04
C GLU A 251 18.64 -19.18 -1.72
N GLY A 252 19.75 -18.89 -1.04
CA GLY A 252 20.06 -19.46 0.28
C GLY A 252 19.05 -19.11 1.39
N LEU A 253 18.22 -18.09 1.18
CA LEU A 253 17.11 -17.74 2.08
C LEU A 253 15.75 -18.26 1.59
N ALA A 254 15.70 -18.84 0.38
CA ALA A 254 14.51 -19.46 -0.14
C ALA A 254 14.09 -20.60 0.80
N GLY A 255 12.79 -20.76 1.02
CA GLY A 255 12.31 -21.84 1.86
C GLY A 255 12.44 -21.60 3.37
N TYR A 256 13.00 -20.46 3.82
CA TYR A 256 12.98 -20.08 5.23
C TYR A 256 11.56 -20.23 5.80
N SER A 257 11.44 -21.03 6.85
CA SER A 257 10.24 -21.20 7.66
C SER A 257 10.55 -20.62 9.03
N GLY A 258 9.75 -19.65 9.49
CA GLY A 258 9.96 -18.96 10.76
C GLY A 258 9.98 -19.88 11.99
N TRP A 259 10.11 -19.28 13.17
CA TRP A 259 10.41 -19.96 14.44
C TRP A 259 9.52 -21.18 14.77
N PHE A 260 8.26 -21.17 14.33
CA PHE A 260 7.31 -22.23 14.66
C PHE A 260 7.17 -23.32 13.58
N GLY A 261 7.88 -23.24 12.44
CA GLY A 261 7.79 -24.24 11.36
C GLY A 261 6.44 -24.36 10.66
N PHE A 262 5.38 -23.74 11.20
CA PHE A 262 4.05 -23.64 10.62
C PHE A 262 3.92 -22.32 9.86
N GLY A 263 3.76 -22.38 8.54
CA GLY A 263 3.51 -21.19 7.73
C GLY A 263 3.93 -21.32 6.26
N ARG A 264 3.70 -20.23 5.52
CA ARG A 264 4.22 -20.06 4.15
C ARG A 264 5.74 -19.98 4.19
N LYS A 265 6.40 -20.41 3.12
CA LYS A 265 7.86 -20.31 2.95
C LYS A 265 8.21 -18.95 2.35
N ALA A 266 9.42 -18.47 2.63
CA ALA A 266 9.98 -17.32 1.92
C ALA A 266 10.06 -17.61 0.40
N GLU A 267 9.59 -16.66 -0.41
CA GLU A 267 9.56 -16.74 -1.86
C GLU A 267 10.81 -16.08 -2.44
N TYR A 268 11.60 -16.84 -3.17
CA TYR A 268 12.75 -16.30 -3.90
C TYR A 268 12.27 -15.57 -5.15
N VAL A 269 12.72 -14.32 -5.30
CA VAL A 269 12.34 -13.45 -6.42
C VAL A 269 13.53 -13.02 -7.27
N GLY A 270 14.73 -13.56 -7.01
CA GLY A 270 15.95 -13.13 -7.69
C GLY A 270 16.46 -11.78 -7.22
N THR A 271 17.56 -11.33 -7.83
CA THR A 271 18.13 -10.01 -7.56
C THR A 271 17.24 -8.96 -8.22
N LEU A 272 16.37 -8.33 -7.44
CA LEU A 272 15.46 -7.26 -7.92
C LEU A 272 16.18 -5.93 -8.24
N LEU A 273 17.52 -5.95 -8.26
CA LEU A 273 18.41 -4.81 -8.49
C LEU A 273 19.36 -5.03 -9.69
N SER A 274 19.26 -6.18 -10.38
CA SER A 274 20.13 -6.59 -11.49
C SER A 274 19.48 -6.43 -12.85
#